data_AF-A0AB39HMM4-F1
#
_entry.id   AF-A0AB39HMM4-F1
#
_cell.length_a   1.000
_cell.length_b   1.000
_cell.length_c   1.000
_cell.angle_alpha   90.00
_cell.angle_beta   90.00
_cell.angle_gamma   90.00
#
_symmetry.space_group_name_H-M   'P 1'
#
loop_
_entity.id
_entity.type
_entity.pdbx_description
1 polymer ?
#
loop_
_entity_poly.entity_id
_entity_poly.type
_entity_poly.pdbx_seq_one_letter_code
_entity_poly.pdbx_strand_id
1 'polypeptide(L)' 'MRTIAALLLFIPGIICALGIKLMRDSVFAEYYPIFLNKGIQFVIGLIFFIGGIAFIGGFVVHRDRKRQKKDTK' A
#
# COMPACT_ATOMS: atom_id res chain seq x y z
N MET A 1 -2.25 -14.04 -19.49
CA MET A 1 -2.47 -12.73 -18.81
C MET A 1 -2.66 -12.85 -17.28
N ARG A 2 -1.70 -13.43 -16.53
CA ARG A 2 -1.74 -13.46 -15.05
C ARG A 2 -0.56 -12.69 -14.42
N THR A 3 0.57 -12.61 -15.11
CA THR A 3 1.83 -11.97 -14.70
C THR A 3 1.75 -10.44 -14.56
N ILE A 4 1.04 -9.75 -15.44
CA ILE A 4 0.88 -8.28 -15.40
C ILE A 4 0.13 -7.82 -14.14
N ALA A 5 -0.78 -8.65 -13.61
CA ALA A 5 -1.52 -8.33 -12.40
C ALA A 5 -0.62 -8.34 -11.16
N ALA A 6 0.29 -9.31 -11.09
CA ALA A 6 1.27 -9.41 -10.02
C ALA A 6 2.27 -8.25 -10.08
N LEU A 7 2.71 -7.87 -11.28
CA LEU A 7 3.59 -6.72 -11.48
C LEU A 7 2.90 -5.39 -11.10
N LEU A 8 1.60 -5.24 -11.37
CA LEU A 8 0.84 -4.06 -10.95
C LEU A 8 0.59 -4.01 -9.44
N LEU A 9 0.48 -5.18 -8.78
CA LEU A 9 0.35 -5.28 -7.32
C LEU A 9 1.68 -5.05 -6.58
N PHE A 10 2.80 -5.14 -7.29
CA PHE A 10 4.13 -4.96 -6.72
C PHE A 10 4.35 -3.53 -6.21
N ILE A 11 3.92 -2.54 -6.98
CA ILE A 11 4.04 -1.10 -6.64
C ILE A 11 3.34 -0.78 -5.30
N PRO A 12 2.03 -1.04 -5.14
CA PRO A 12 1.35 -0.75 -3.87
C PRO A 12 1.84 -1.65 -2.73
N GLY A 13 2.36 -2.85 -3.03
CA GLY A 13 3.02 -3.72 -2.05
C GLY A 13 4.27 -3.07 -1.45
N ILE A 14 5.12 -2.45 -2.29
CA ILE A 14 6.29 -1.69 -1.82
C ILE A 14 5.84 -0.49 -0.98
N ILE A 15 4.82 0.25 -1.41
CA ILE A 15 4.28 1.40 -0.66
C ILE A 15 3.80 0.96 0.73
N CYS A 16 3.13 -0.20 0.82
CA CYS A 16 2.70 -0.79 2.08
C CYS A 16 3.89 -1.12 3.00
N ALA A 17 4.92 -1.76 2.46
CA ALA A 17 6.13 -2.12 3.21
C ALA A 17 6.90 -0.88 3.70
N LEU A 18 6.96 0.18 2.89
CA LEU A 18 7.54 1.47 3.26
C LEU A 18 6.74 2.14 4.39
N GLY A 19 5.41 2.08 4.32
CA GLY A 19 4.53 2.57 5.40
C GLY A 19 4.81 1.87 6.73
N ILE A 20 4.84 0.53 6.73
CA ILE A 20 5.16 -0.28 7.93
C ILE A 20 6.55 0.07 8.47
N LYS A 21 7.56 0.21 7.59
CA LYS A 21 8.91 0.57 7.98
C LYS A 21 8.93 1.93 8.69
N LEU A 22 8.26 2.94 8.14
CA LEU A 22 8.17 4.27 8.75
C LEU A 22 7.49 4.23 10.13
N MET A 23 6.41 3.44 10.27
CA MET A 23 5.69 3.28 11.53
C MET A 23 6.56 2.60 12.58
N ARG A 24 7.27 1.54 12.20
CA ARG A 24 8.25 0.86 13.05
C ARG A 24 9.34 1.82 13.51
N ASP A 25 9.98 2.52 12.58
CA ASP A 25 11.06 3.45 12.88
C ASP A 25 10.59 4.58 13.84
N SER A 26 9.30 4.97 13.75
CA SER A 26 8.68 5.93 14.68
C SER A 26 8.54 5.39 16.11
N VAL A 27 8.31 4.08 16.27
CA VAL A 27 8.14 3.38 17.56
C VAL A 27 9.49 3.15 18.26
N PHE A 28 10.55 2.85 17.50
CA PHE A 28 11.90 2.59 18.05
C PHE A 28 12.75 3.85 18.26
N ALA A 29 12.15 5.02 18.10
CA ALA A 29 12.81 6.31 18.23
C ALA A 29 13.99 6.54 17.25
N GLU A 30 14.01 5.82 16.14
CA GLU A 30 15.01 5.94 15.08
C GLU A 30 14.44 6.84 13.98
N TYR A 31 14.78 8.12 14.06
CA TYR A 31 14.15 9.16 13.23
C TYR A 31 15.08 9.66 12.13
N TYR A 32 14.51 9.87 10.96
CA TYR A 32 15.15 10.70 9.97
C TYR A 32 15.03 12.17 10.40
N PRO A 33 16.08 13.00 10.25
CA PRO A 33 16.04 14.42 10.61
C PRO A 33 14.98 15.23 9.84
N ILE A 34 14.42 14.66 8.78
CA ILE A 34 13.37 15.23 7.94
C ILE A 34 11.99 15.20 8.64
N PHE A 35 11.74 14.22 9.52
CA PHE A 35 10.47 14.10 10.24
C PHE A 35 10.61 14.67 11.66
N LEU A 36 10.56 16.01 11.75
CA LEU A 36 10.71 16.83 12.96
C LEU A 36 9.87 16.39 14.18
N ASN A 37 8.85 15.53 14.02
CA ASN A 37 7.93 15.11 15.08
C ASN A 37 7.55 13.63 14.97
N LYS A 38 7.64 12.91 16.09
CA LYS A 38 7.37 11.46 16.23
C LYS A 38 5.98 11.07 15.73
N GLY A 39 4.98 11.91 16.03
CA GLY A 39 3.59 11.67 15.61
C GLY A 39 3.41 11.81 14.10
N ILE A 40 4.14 12.74 13.47
CA ILE A 40 4.02 13.00 12.03
C ILE A 40 4.60 11.83 11.22
N GLN A 41 5.76 11.30 11.63
CA GLN A 41 6.35 10.13 10.96
C GLN A 41 5.42 8.91 11.02
N PHE A 42 4.76 8.69 12.17
CA PHE A 42 3.79 7.61 12.33
C PHE A 42 2.55 7.80 11.45
N VAL A 43 1.97 9.01 11.42
CA VAL A 43 0.79 9.31 10.61
C VAL A 43 1.08 9.19 9.11
N ILE A 44 2.25 9.63 8.66
CA ILE A 44 2.67 9.47 7.26
C ILE A 44 2.84 7.98 6.92
N GLY A 45 3.47 7.21 7.81
CA GLY A 45 3.55 5.76 7.66
C GLY A 45 2.18 5.09 7.60
N LEU A 46 1.24 5.53 8.45
CA LEU A 46 -0.16 5.06 8.47
C LEU A 46 -0.86 5.35 7.14
N ILE A 47 -0.71 6.56 6.60
CA ILE A 47 -1.31 6.95 5.32
C ILE A 47 -0.76 6.08 4.18
N PHE A 48 0.56 5.84 4.14
CA PHE A 48 1.15 4.97 3.12
C PHE A 48 0.68 3.52 3.27
N PHE A 49 0.53 3.03 4.51
CA PHE A 49 0.02 1.69 4.76
C PHE A 49 -1.44 1.53 4.34
N ILE A 50 -2.32 2.42 4.79
CA ILE A 50 -3.76 2.40 4.44
C ILE A 50 -3.94 2.64 2.94
N GLY A 51 -3.20 3.60 2.37
CA GLY A 51 -3.22 3.88 0.94
C GLY A 51 -2.78 2.68 0.10
N GLY A 52 -1.71 1.98 0.52
CA GLY A 52 -1.25 0.74 -0.11
C GLY A 52 -2.31 -0.36 -0.09
N ILE A 53 -2.94 -0.61 1.06
CA ILE A 53 -4.02 -1.60 1.19
C ILE A 53 -5.24 -1.21 0.36
N ALA A 54 -5.68 0.05 0.44
CA ALA A 54 -6.82 0.55 -0.30
C ALA A 54 -6.61 0.44 -1.81
N PHE A 55 -5.39 0.69 -2.29
CA PHE A 55 -5.02 0.53 -3.69
C PHE A 55 -5.05 -0.95 -4.12
N ILE A 56 -4.50 -1.85 -3.31
CA ILE A 56 -4.56 -3.30 -3.57
C ILE A 56 -6.02 -3.78 -3.63
N GLY A 57 -6.82 -3.44 -2.61
CA GLY A 57 -8.24 -3.80 -2.54
C GLY A 57 -9.05 -3.23 -3.69
N GLY A 58 -8.86 -1.96 -4.03
CA GLY A 58 -9.50 -1.31 -5.17
C GLY A 58 -9.13 -1.95 -6.50
N PHE A 59 -7.86 -2.34 -6.69
CA PHE A 59 -7.42 -3.06 -7.87
C PHE A 59 -8.04 -4.46 -7.97
N VAL A 60 -8.13 -5.20 -6.87
CA VAL A 60 -8.77 -6.52 -6.82
C VAL A 60 -10.24 -6.40 -7.21
N VAL A 61 -10.99 -5.45 -6.63
CA VAL A 61 -12.41 -5.22 -6.96
C VAL A 61 -12.59 -4.81 -8.42
N HIS A 62 -11.75 -3.91 -8.93
CA HIS A 62 -11.81 -3.50 -10.35
C HIS A 62 -11.52 -4.66 -11.30
N ARG A 63 -10.55 -5.52 -10.95
CA ARG A 63 -10.19 -6.71 -11.72
C ARG A 63 -11.32 -7.74 -11.72
N ASP A 64 -11.96 -7.94 -10.57
CA ASP A 64 -13.00 -8.94 -10.40
C ASP A 64 -14.27 -8.58 -11.19
N ARG A 65 -14.68 -7.29 -11.17
CA ARG A 65 -15.80 -6.79 -12.01
C ARG A 65 -15.60 -7.05 -13.50
N LYS A 66 -14.35 -7.06 -14.01
CA LYS A 66 -14.07 -7.36 -15.43
C LYS A 66 -14.12 -8.85 -15.75
N ARG A 67 -13.89 -9.74 -14.78
CA ARG A 67 -14.01 -11.19 -14.96
C ARG A 67 -15.46 -11.65 -14.99
N GLN A 68 -16.31 -11.07 -14.12
CA GLN A 68 -17.74 -11.39 -14.07
C GLN A 68 -18.48 -11.11 -15.39
N LYS A 69 -18.11 -10.05 -16.12
CA LYS A 69 -18.70 -9.73 -17.44
C LYS A 69 -18.36 -10.71 -18.57
N LYS A 70 -17.34 -11.57 -18.41
CA LYS A 70 -16.95 -12.55 -19.44
C LYS A 70 -17.66 -13.90 -19.30
N ASP A 71 -18.27 -14.18 -18.15
CA ASP A 71 -19.01 -15.44 -17.89
C ASP A 71 -20.49 -15.39 -18.29
N THR A 72 -21.00 -14.21 -18.70
CA THR A 72 -22.40 -14.04 -19.15
C THR A 72 -22.52 -13.89 -20.67
N LYS A 73 -21.64 -14.54 -21.44
CA LYS A 73 -21.79 -14.66 -22.89
C LYS A 73 -21.59 -16.09 -23.35
#